data_AF-A0A673XZ20-F1
#
_entry.id   AF-A0A673XZ20-F1
#
_cell.length_a   1.000
_cell.length_b   1.000
_cell.length_c   1.000
_cell.angle_alpha   90.00
_cell.angle_beta   90.00
_cell.angle_gamma   90.00
#
_symmetry.space_group_name_H-M   'P 1'
#
loop_
_entity.id
_entity.type
_entity.pdbx_description
1 polymer ?
#
loop_
_entity_poly.entity_id
_entity_poly.type
_entity_poly.pdbx_seq_one_letter_code
_entity_poly.pdbx_strand_id
1 'polypeptide(L)'
;MDRVDLTLDQVRIIVSSTLALCLIATEAAEAYDQYGLHCWDIAAAAVVIREAGGVVIDTTGGVAAAGTHNMASYIVQQLQPIGYEWDDSDPGVQK
;
A
#
# COMPACT_ATOMS: atom_id res chain seq x y z
N MET A 1 26.29 2.92 -11.60
CA MET A 1 25.04 3.67 -11.36
C MET A 1 23.93 2.81 -11.92
N ASP A 2 23.65 1.78 -11.14
CA ASP A 2 22.95 0.58 -11.53
C ASP A 2 21.47 0.90 -11.67
N ARG A 3 20.95 0.80 -12.90
CA ARG A 3 19.52 0.78 -13.15
C ARG A 3 18.99 -0.50 -12.52
N VAL A 4 18.49 -0.40 -11.30
CA VAL A 4 17.64 -1.43 -10.70
C VAL A 4 16.45 -1.64 -11.63
N ASP A 5 16.43 -2.79 -12.30
CA ASP A 5 15.33 -3.20 -13.15
C ASP A 5 14.21 -3.69 -12.22
N LEU A 6 13.28 -2.80 -11.86
CA LEU A 6 12.08 -3.13 -11.07
C LEU A 6 11.05 -3.78 -12.00
N THR A 7 11.39 -4.94 -12.57
CA THR A 7 10.44 -5.74 -13.35
C THR A 7 9.56 -6.54 -12.39
N LEU A 8 8.28 -6.22 -12.35
CA LEU A 8 7.28 -7.02 -11.65
C LEU A 8 7.13 -8.36 -12.38
N ASP A 9 7.72 -9.42 -11.83
CA ASP A 9 7.67 -10.76 -12.44
C ASP A 9 6.29 -11.42 -12.25
N GLN A 10 5.70 -11.27 -11.06
CA GLN A 10 4.41 -11.91 -10.72
C GLN A 10 3.48 -10.98 -9.93
N VAL A 11 2.21 -10.99 -10.31
CA VAL A 11 1.13 -10.31 -9.57
C VAL A 11 0.30 -11.36 -8.83
N ARG A 12 0.07 -11.13 -7.53
CA ARG A 12 -0.79 -11.99 -6.69
C ARG A 12 -1.97 -11.17 -6.18
N ILE A 13 -3.17 -11.73 -6.31
CA ILE A 13 -4.38 -11.16 -5.71
C ILE A 13 -4.54 -11.79 -4.33
N ILE A 14 -4.29 -11.01 -3.28
CA ILE A 14 -4.48 -11.43 -1.89
C ILE A 14 -5.74 -10.74 -1.38
N VAL A 15 -6.71 -11.51 -0.91
CA VAL A 15 -8.00 -10.99 -0.40
C VAL A 15 -7.95 -10.52 1.05
N SER A 16 -6.88 -10.84 1.78
CA SER A 16 -6.64 -10.41 3.16
C SER A 16 -5.44 -9.46 3.25
N SER A 17 -5.69 -8.22 3.66
CA SER A 17 -4.65 -7.19 3.83
C SER A 17 -3.56 -7.61 4.80
N THR A 18 -3.91 -8.22 5.93
CA THR A 18 -2.94 -8.71 6.92
C THR A 18 -1.98 -9.75 6.33
N LEU A 19 -2.48 -10.68 5.52
CA LEU A 19 -1.64 -11.69 4.85
C LEU A 19 -0.69 -11.04 3.83
N ALA A 20 -1.19 -10.07 3.05
CA ALA A 20 -0.35 -9.34 2.10
C ALA A 20 0.78 -8.57 2.80
N LEU A 21 0.49 -7.97 3.96
CA LEU A 21 1.48 -7.25 4.76
C LEU A 21 2.54 -8.19 5.35
N CYS A 22 2.14 -9.38 5.82
CA CYS A 22 3.10 -10.39 6.27
C CYS A 22 4.05 -10.82 5.14
N LEU A 23 3.55 -10.94 3.90
CA LEU A 23 4.40 -11.30 2.76
C LEU A 23 5.45 -10.22 2.45
N ILE A 24 5.10 -8.95 2.57
CA ILE A 24 6.08 -7.86 2.45
C ILE A 24 7.09 -7.91 3.60
N ALA A 25 6.59 -8.10 4.83
CA ALA A 25 7.45 -8.17 6.01
C ALA A 25 8.46 -9.34 5.96
N THR A 26 8.11 -10.44 5.30
CA THR A 26 9.01 -11.59 5.08
C THR A 26 9.79 -11.51 3.77
N GLU A 27 9.79 -10.36 3.08
CA GLU A 27 10.44 -10.15 1.77
C GLU A 27 9.96 -11.13 0.67
N ALA A 28 8.78 -11.74 0.87
CA ALA A 28 8.16 -12.67 -0.07
C ALA A 28 7.31 -11.95 -1.13
N ALA A 29 7.05 -10.65 -0.92
CA ALA A 29 6.45 -9.75 -1.89
C ALA A 29 7.16 -8.38 -1.81
N GLU A 30 7.31 -7.72 -2.95
CA GLU A 30 8.00 -6.43 -2.99
C GLU A 30 7.09 -5.26 -2.62
N ALA A 31 5.79 -5.39 -2.92
CA ALA A 31 4.80 -4.36 -2.67
C ALA A 31 3.35 -4.85 -2.69
N TYR A 32 2.48 -4.03 -2.13
CA TYR A 32 1.05 -4.24 -1.97
C TYR A 32 0.36 -2.89 -2.05
N ASP A 33 -0.73 -2.83 -2.79
CA ASP A 33 -1.59 -1.65 -2.91
C ASP A 33 -3.04 -2.10 -2.79
N GLN A 34 -3.81 -1.39 -1.96
CA GLN A 34 -5.24 -1.61 -1.85
C GLN A 34 -5.99 -0.33 -1.48
N TYR A 35 -7.08 -0.11 -2.20
CA TYR A 35 -8.03 0.97 -1.97
C TYR A 35 -9.19 0.51 -1.09
N GLY A 36 -9.83 1.47 -0.42
CA GLY A 36 -11.01 1.22 0.42
C GLY A 36 -10.70 0.57 1.77
N LEU A 37 -9.50 0.78 2.29
CA LEU A 37 -9.13 0.42 3.66
C LEU A 37 -9.54 1.54 4.61
N HIS A 38 -10.05 1.17 5.78
CA HIS A 38 -10.40 2.12 6.82
C HIS A 38 -9.16 2.56 7.59
N CYS A 39 -9.28 3.66 8.35
CA CYS A 39 -8.18 4.23 9.11
C CYS A 39 -7.48 3.22 10.06
N TRP A 40 -8.24 2.29 10.65
CA TRP A 40 -7.69 1.25 11.53
C TRP A 40 -6.84 0.21 10.77
N ASP A 41 -7.20 -0.12 9.53
CA ASP A 41 -6.44 -1.06 8.71
C ASP A 41 -5.09 -0.46 8.31
N ILE A 42 -5.08 0.84 7.96
CA ILE A 42 -3.88 1.60 7.62
C ILE A 42 -2.94 1.71 8.83
N ALA A 43 -3.50 1.99 10.02
CA ALA A 43 -2.72 2.08 11.25
C ALA A 43 -2.04 0.74 11.59
N ALA A 44 -2.75 -0.38 11.45
CA ALA A 44 -2.19 -1.71 11.67
C ALA A 44 -1.08 -2.03 10.65
N ALA A 45 -1.31 -1.72 9.36
CA ALA A 45 -0.36 -1.92 8.29
C ALA A 45 0.95 -1.13 8.50
N ALA A 46 0.82 0.13 8.91
CA ALA A 46 1.95 1.01 9.18
C ALA A 46 2.86 0.44 10.27
N VAL A 47 2.30 -0.13 11.34
CA VAL A 47 3.12 -0.73 12.41
C VAL A 47 3.88 -1.96 11.89
N VAL A 48 3.18 -2.92 11.28
CA VAL A 48 3.80 -4.18 10.82
C VAL A 48 4.93 -3.94 9.82
N ILE A 49 4.67 -3.11 8.81
CA ILE A 49 5.63 -2.85 7.73
C ILE A 49 6.84 -2.06 8.24
N ARG A 50 6.62 -1.09 9.14
CA ARG A 50 7.72 -0.29 9.69
C ARG A 50 8.63 -1.13 10.60
N GLU A 51 8.07 -2.03 11.40
CA GLU A 51 8.87 -2.97 12.22
C GLU A 51 9.68 -3.94 11.34
N ALA A 52 9.16 -4.29 10.17
CA ALA A 52 9.88 -5.09 9.18
C ALA A 52 10.92 -4.28 8.37
N GLY A 53 11.06 -2.96 8.60
CA GLY A 53 11.99 -2.09 7.88
C GLY A 53 11.48 -1.57 6.52
N GLY A 54 10.21 -1.83 6.20
CA GLY A 54 9.57 -1.36 4.98
C GLY A 54 8.97 0.05 5.08
N VAL A 55 8.30 0.45 4.01
CA VAL A 55 7.70 1.78 3.84
C VAL A 55 6.22 1.65 3.53
N VAL A 56 5.42 2.51 4.16
CA VAL A 56 4.00 2.68 3.88
C VAL A 56 3.79 4.10 3.36
N ILE A 57 3.08 4.22 2.24
CA ILE A 57 2.69 5.46 1.61
C ILE A 57 1.17 5.53 1.60
N ASP A 58 0.64 6.61 2.15
CA ASP A 58 -0.77 6.98 2.03
C ASP A 58 -1.03 7.45 0.59
N THR A 59 -1.96 6.79 -0.10
CA THR A 59 -2.41 7.19 -1.42
C THR A 59 -3.80 7.80 -1.30
N THR A 60 -4.16 8.74 -2.18
CA THR A 60 -5.48 9.40 -2.13
C THR A 60 -6.60 8.37 -2.32
N GLY A 61 -7.14 7.84 -1.22
CA GLY A 61 -8.16 6.78 -1.19
C GLY A 61 -7.68 5.35 -0.90
N GLY A 62 -6.41 5.15 -0.51
CA GLY A 62 -5.84 3.82 -0.26
C GLY A 62 -4.50 3.82 0.45
N VAL A 63 -3.88 2.64 0.56
CA VAL A 63 -2.53 2.50 1.12
C VAL A 63 -1.65 1.65 0.21
N ALA A 64 -0.43 2.12 -0.03
CA ALA A 64 0.61 1.37 -0.70
C ALA A 64 1.73 1.03 0.29
N ALA A 65 2.08 -0.25 0.40
CA ALA A 65 3.19 -0.74 1.21
C ALA A 65 4.26 -1.38 0.31
N ALA A 66 5.53 -1.17 0.62
CA ALA A 66 6.64 -1.84 -0.06
C ALA A 66 7.82 -2.07 0.88
N GLY A 67 8.67 -3.06 0.56
CA GLY A 67 9.86 -3.36 1.35
C GLY A 67 10.92 -2.24 1.32
N THR A 68 10.94 -1.40 0.27
CA THR A 68 11.89 -0.29 0.14
C THR A 68 11.23 1.01 -0.31
N HIS A 69 11.85 2.14 0.04
CA HIS A 69 11.34 3.47 -0.31
C HIS A 69 11.30 3.72 -1.82
N ASN A 70 12.26 3.17 -2.57
CA ASN A 70 12.35 3.33 -4.01
C ASN A 70 11.22 2.57 -4.72
N MET A 71 10.93 1.34 -4.27
CA MET A 71 9.82 0.54 -4.79
C MET A 71 8.47 1.17 -4.46
N ALA A 72 8.30 1.65 -3.22
CA ALA A 72 7.08 2.34 -2.80
C ALA A 72 6.79 3.55 -3.70
N SER A 73 7.81 4.39 -3.94
CA SER A 73 7.68 5.58 -4.81
C SER A 73 7.39 5.20 -6.26
N TYR A 74 8.01 4.15 -6.78
CA TYR A 74 7.79 3.68 -8.14
C TYR A 74 6.35 3.23 -8.36
N ILE A 75 5.80 2.44 -7.43
CA ILE A 75 4.45 1.90 -7.57
C ILE A 75 3.41 3.01 -7.45
N VAL A 76 3.56 3.91 -6.47
CA VAL A 76 2.66 5.05 -6.31
C VAL A 76 2.62 5.95 -7.56
N GLN A 77 3.74 6.10 -8.29
CA GLN A 77 3.75 6.83 -9.56
C GLN A 77 3.00 6.12 -10.70
N GLN A 78 2.89 4.79 -10.66
CA GLN A 78 2.19 4.00 -11.68
C GLN A 78 0.71 3.78 -11.34
N LEU A 79 0.32 3.97 -10.08
CA LEU A 79 -1.07 3.82 -9.63
C LEU A 79 -1.93 4.99 -10.11
N GLN A 80 -3.09 4.67 -10.70
CA GLN A 80 -4.12 5.67 -10.94
C GLN A 80 -4.97 5.82 -9.68
N PRO A 81 -5.04 7.01 -9.06
CA PRO A 81 -5.86 7.21 -7.88
C PRO A 81 -7.34 7.06 -8.27
N ILE A 82 -8.00 6.09 -7.66
CA ILE A 82 -9.46 6.01 -7.68
C ILE A 82 -10.01 6.84 -6.54
N GLY A 83 -10.96 7.73 -6.84
CA GLY A 83 -11.60 8.58 -5.83
C GLY A 83 -12.45 7.72 -4.91
N TYR A 84 -11.85 7.26 -3.80
CA TYR A 84 -12.56 6.58 -2.75
C TYR A 84 -13.11 7.60 -1.74
N GLU A 85 -14.31 7.35 -1.22
CA GLU A 85 -14.94 8.18 -0.20
C GLU A 85 -14.23 7.97 1.13
N TRP A 86 -13.72 9.04 1.73
CA TRP A 86 -12.98 8.96 3.00
C TRP A 86 -13.89 8.49 4.12
N ASP A 87 -13.33 7.78 5.10
CA ASP A 87 -14.04 7.28 6.29
C ASP A 87 -14.81 8.38 7.04
N ASP A 88 -14.30 9.62 6.97
CA ASP A 88 -14.87 10.81 7.60
C ASP A 88 -15.94 11.53 6.73
N SER A 89 -16.27 10.99 5.56
CA SER A 89 -17.26 11.57 4.67
C SER A 89 -18.66 11.30 5.23
N ASP A 90 -19.28 12.32 5.82
CA ASP A 90 -20.67 12.26 6.24
C ASP A 90 -21.57 12.31 4.99
N PRO A 91 -22.39 11.28 4.68
CA PRO A 91 -23.30 11.32 3.53
C PRO A 91 -24.36 12.42 3.63
N GLY A 92 -24.46 13.11 4.77
CA GLY A 92 -25.42 14.19 5.04
C GLY A 92 -24.92 15.63 4.81
N VAL A 93 -23.64 15.89 4.56
CA VAL A 93 -23.14 17.26 4.37
C VAL A 93 -22.88 17.54 2.89
N GLN A 94 -23.95 17.95 2.20
CA GLN A 94 -23.83 18.65 0.92
C GLN A 94 -23.04 19.95 1.15
N LYS A 95 -21.87 20.08 0.51
CA LYS A 95 -21.13 21.35 0.45
C LYS A 95 -21.70 22.25 -0.63
#